data_AF-A0A2I1FYU6-F1
#
_entry.id   AF-A0A2I1FYU6-F1
#
_cell.length_a   1.000
_cell.length_b   1.000
_cell.length_c   1.000
_cell.angle_alpha   90.00
_cell.angle_beta   90.00
_cell.angle_gamma   90.00
#
_symmetry.space_group_name_H-M   'P 1'
#
loop_
_entity.id
_entity.type
_entity.pdbx_description
1 polymer ?
#
loop_
_entity_poly.entity_id
_entity_poly.type
_entity_poly.pdbx_seq_one_letter_code
_entity_poly.pdbx_strand_id
1 'polypeptide(L)'
;MFALLSFIFLLIVVIYIKSPRLSENEPPLIPYTIPVIGHTFSYLFDTENFIKKCLKEYGEPFNIIIFGKVTTVVAQKYIPEVTKAHENFDSFEVLKEIVPLHLILDYNPFDIIDFHAKTTREQLSGKLSLYFDKMQNDIFYSLDKWIGECNEPRSIKSIWNVCNHVTAKLIANICIGEEASQHEDVVHSFAVLSHDMNRFFFLPPFLSFIHQKLHEFVIS
;
A
#
# COMPACT_ATOMS: atom_id res chain seq x y z
N MET A 1 -29.20 5.01 36.63
CA MET A 1 -27.88 5.15 37.29
C MET A 1 -27.11 3.81 37.35
N PHE A 2 -27.67 2.74 37.93
CA PHE A 2 -27.01 1.43 37.98
C PHE A 2 -26.68 0.82 36.60
N ALA A 3 -27.58 0.93 35.62
CA ALA A 3 -27.30 0.46 34.26
C ALA A 3 -26.15 1.21 33.58
N LEU A 4 -26.05 2.53 33.81
CA LEU A 4 -24.96 3.36 33.28
C LEU A 4 -23.62 2.98 33.93
N LEU A 5 -23.60 2.80 35.25
CA LEU A 5 -22.40 2.37 35.98
C LEU A 5 -21.96 0.96 35.57
N SER A 6 -22.90 0.04 35.38
CA SER A 6 -22.63 -1.32 34.88
C SER A 6 -22.05 -1.30 33.46
N PHE A 7 -22.57 -0.42 32.60
CA PHE A 7 -22.06 -0.25 31.24
C PHE A 7 -20.63 0.33 31.24
N ILE A 8 -20.37 1.36 32.04
CA ILE A 8 -19.03 1.95 32.19
C ILE A 8 -18.05 0.93 32.75
N PHE A 9 -18.44 0.16 33.77
CA PHE A 9 -17.59 -0.89 34.34
C PHE A 9 -17.24 -1.96 33.30
N LEU A 10 -18.23 -2.45 32.55
CA LEU A 10 -18.01 -3.41 31.48
C LEU A 10 -17.07 -2.85 30.39
N LEU A 11 -17.22 -1.57 30.05
CA LEU A 11 -16.36 -0.89 29.09
C LEU A 11 -14.91 -0.78 29.59
N ILE A 12 -14.70 -0.46 30.87
CA ILE A 12 -13.35 -0.44 31.50
C ILE A 12 -12.73 -1.84 31.50
N VAL A 13 -13.49 -2.88 31.85
CA VAL A 13 -13.01 -4.27 31.83
C VAL A 13 -12.62 -4.69 30.41
N VAL A 14 -13.44 -4.38 29.41
CA VAL A 14 -13.14 -4.64 28.00
C VAL A 14 -11.87 -3.90 27.56
N ILE A 15 -11.72 -2.62 27.93
CA ILE A 15 -10.49 -1.86 27.66
C ILE A 15 -9.29 -2.52 28.32
N TYR A 16 -9.37 -2.86 29.60
CA TYR A 16 -8.25 -3.46 30.33
C TYR A 16 -7.81 -4.80 29.74
N ILE A 17 -8.77 -5.65 29.33
CA ILE A 17 -8.50 -6.93 28.66
C ILE A 17 -7.87 -6.71 27.28
N LYS A 18 -8.32 -5.69 26.54
CA LYS A 18 -7.84 -5.40 25.19
C LYS A 18 -6.58 -4.54 25.14
N SER A 19 -6.17 -3.92 26.25
CA SER A 19 -4.97 -3.10 26.30
C SER A 19 -3.73 -3.96 26.05
N PRO A 20 -2.90 -3.62 25.06
CA PRO A 20 -1.69 -4.39 24.78
C PRO A 20 -0.71 -4.30 25.94
N ARG A 21 -0.08 -5.44 26.25
CA ARG A 21 0.98 -5.55 27.25
C ARG A 21 2.28 -5.79 26.50
N LEU A 22 3.20 -4.83 26.59
CA LEU A 22 4.52 -4.95 26.00
C LEU A 22 5.36 -5.92 26.83
N SER A 23 6.17 -6.74 26.17
CA SER A 23 7.24 -7.49 26.83
C SER A 23 8.40 -6.58 27.23
N GLU A 24 9.26 -7.04 28.14
CA GLU A 24 10.37 -6.24 28.71
C GLU A 24 11.38 -5.72 27.68
N ASN A 25 11.48 -6.37 26.52
CA ASN A 25 12.44 -6.04 25.46
C ASN A 25 11.80 -5.36 24.24
N GLU A 26 10.51 -5.02 24.30
CA GLU A 26 9.83 -4.35 23.19
C GLU A 26 10.14 -2.85 23.12
N PRO A 27 10.10 -2.24 21.92
CA PRO A 27 10.19 -0.80 21.76
C PRO A 27 9.13 -0.05 22.60
N PRO A 28 9.40 1.20 23.01
CA PRO A 28 8.46 1.98 23.80
C PRO A 28 7.15 2.20 23.07
N LEU A 29 6.01 1.92 23.72
CA LEU A 29 4.69 2.26 23.22
C LEU A 29 4.40 3.75 23.45
N ILE A 30 4.11 4.46 22.36
CA ILE A 30 3.76 5.87 22.43
C ILE A 30 2.45 6.05 23.21
N PRO A 31 2.38 7.03 24.12
CA PRO A 31 1.15 7.32 24.86
C PRO A 31 -0.02 7.67 23.93
N TYR A 32 -1.19 7.08 24.19
CA TYR A 32 -2.42 7.30 23.42
C TYR A 32 -3.60 7.62 24.34
N THR A 33 -4.53 8.42 23.83
CA THR A 33 -5.68 8.92 24.62
C THR A 33 -6.91 8.04 24.48
N ILE A 34 -7.14 7.43 23.31
CA ILE A 34 -8.36 6.69 23.01
C ILE A 34 -8.06 5.18 23.08
N PRO A 35 -8.55 4.47 24.11
CA PRO A 35 -8.35 3.03 24.21
C PRO A 35 -8.94 2.27 23.01
N VAL A 36 -8.35 1.12 22.65
CA VAL A 36 -8.72 0.27 21.50
C VAL A 36 -8.42 0.88 20.11
N ILE A 37 -8.67 2.17 19.91
CA ILE A 37 -8.39 2.88 18.65
C ILE A 37 -6.92 3.31 18.58
N GLY A 38 -6.33 3.71 19.70
CA GLY A 38 -4.92 4.09 19.77
C GLY A 38 -4.59 5.32 18.91
N HIS A 39 -3.66 5.15 17.99
CA HIS A 39 -3.14 6.20 17.10
C HIS A 39 -3.78 6.17 15.71
N THR A 40 -4.80 5.34 15.49
CA THR A 40 -5.39 5.11 14.16
C THR A 40 -5.81 6.41 13.46
N PHE A 41 -6.41 7.37 14.17
CA PHE A 41 -6.80 8.65 13.56
C PHE A 41 -5.59 9.50 13.13
N SER A 42 -4.59 9.64 14.01
CA SER A 42 -3.34 10.34 13.67
C SER A 42 -2.63 9.64 12.51
N TYR A 43 -2.65 8.32 12.48
CA TYR A 43 -2.11 7.54 11.38
C TYR A 43 -2.87 7.74 10.07
N LEU A 44 -4.20 7.83 10.07
CA LEU A 44 -4.99 7.96 8.84
C LEU A 44 -5.05 9.38 8.28
N PHE A 45 -5.11 10.39 9.15
CA PHE A 45 -5.40 11.77 8.75
C PHE A 45 -4.22 12.72 8.89
N ASP A 46 -3.15 12.33 9.60
CA ASP A 46 -1.99 13.20 9.87
C ASP A 46 -0.68 12.39 10.04
N THR A 47 -0.48 11.36 9.21
CA THR A 47 0.63 10.40 9.37
C THR A 47 1.98 11.09 9.45
N GLU A 48 2.24 12.03 8.54
CA GLU A 48 3.55 12.64 8.39
C GLU A 48 3.95 13.45 9.63
N ASN A 49 3.08 14.33 10.11
CA ASN A 49 3.38 15.15 11.30
C ASN A 49 3.41 14.30 12.56
N PHE A 50 2.51 13.32 12.67
CA PHE A 50 2.49 12.38 13.78
C PHE A 50 3.81 11.60 13.90
N ILE A 51 4.27 10.96 12.82
CA ILE A 51 5.52 10.18 12.83
C ILE A 51 6.74 11.08 13.09
N LYS A 52 6.80 12.28 12.48
CA LYS A 52 7.88 13.25 12.76
C LYS A 52 7.95 13.64 14.24
N LYS A 53 6.79 13.87 14.88
CA LYS A 53 6.72 14.17 16.31
C LYS A 53 7.22 12.99 17.14
N CYS A 54 6.75 11.77 16.85
CA CYS A 54 7.18 10.57 17.56
C CYS A 54 8.69 10.35 17.47
N LEU A 55 9.28 10.48 16.27
CA LEU A 55 10.73 10.34 16.07
C LEU A 55 11.51 11.38 16.87
N LYS A 56 11.02 12.63 16.95
CA LYS A 56 11.68 13.70 17.71
C LYS A 56 11.62 13.47 19.22
N GLU A 57 10.48 12.99 19.74
CA GLU A 57 10.25 12.85 21.18
C GLU A 57 10.76 11.52 21.74
N TYR A 58 10.69 10.43 20.98
CA TYR A 58 10.93 9.07 21.47
C TYR A 58 12.08 8.33 20.75
N GLY A 59 12.57 8.86 19.63
CA GLY A 59 13.58 8.19 18.80
C GLY A 59 12.99 7.01 18.01
N GLU A 60 13.85 6.14 17.48
CA GLU A 60 13.48 4.90 16.78
C GLU A 60 14.21 3.67 17.39
N PRO A 61 13.59 2.47 17.39
CA PRO A 61 12.20 2.18 17.01
C PRO A 61 11.21 2.53 18.12
N PHE A 62 9.92 2.63 17.76
CA PHE A 62 8.83 2.83 18.73
C PHE A 62 7.57 2.08 18.32
N ASN A 63 6.69 1.82 19.28
CA ASN A 63 5.43 1.12 19.07
C ASN A 63 4.25 2.11 19.04
N ILE A 64 3.31 1.91 18.13
CA ILE A 64 2.02 2.61 18.06
C ILE A 64 0.90 1.62 17.88
N ILE A 65 -0.29 1.94 18.36
CA ILE A 65 -1.50 1.16 18.08
C ILE A 65 -2.20 1.68 16.82
N ILE A 66 -2.36 0.84 15.80
CA ILE A 66 -3.14 1.12 14.59
C ILE A 66 -4.15 -0.01 14.40
N PHE A 67 -5.44 0.33 14.20
CA PHE A 67 -6.55 -0.62 14.04
C PHE A 67 -6.62 -1.69 15.15
N GLY A 68 -6.25 -1.31 16.38
CA GLY A 68 -6.21 -2.21 17.54
C GLY A 68 -5.03 -3.19 17.58
N LYS A 69 -4.11 -3.15 16.60
CA LYS A 69 -2.85 -3.91 16.60
C LYS A 69 -1.71 -3.02 17.10
N VAL A 70 -0.76 -3.59 17.84
CA VAL A 70 0.52 -2.94 18.15
C VAL A 70 1.41 -3.06 16.91
N THR A 71 1.87 -1.92 16.41
CA THR A 71 2.70 -1.80 15.21
C THR A 71 4.00 -1.11 15.60
N THR A 72 5.12 -1.79 15.35
CA THR A 72 6.45 -1.19 15.49
C THR A 72 6.75 -0.32 14.28
N VAL A 73 7.06 0.94 14.52
CA VAL A 73 7.57 1.88 13.52
C VAL A 73 9.09 1.85 13.57
N VAL A 74 9.68 1.58 12.42
CA VAL A 74 11.11 1.66 12.16
C VAL A 74 11.36 2.80 11.17
N ALA A 75 12.44 3.55 11.35
CA ALA A 75 12.84 4.61 10.44
C ALA A 75 14.24 4.33 9.89
N GLN A 76 14.93 5.37 9.44
CA GLN A 76 16.12 5.26 8.60
C GLN A 76 17.21 4.36 9.19
N LYS A 77 17.40 4.37 10.52
CA LYS A 77 18.48 3.60 11.16
C LYS A 77 18.26 2.10 11.09
N TYR A 78 17.03 1.62 11.17
CA TYR A 78 16.70 0.19 11.31
C TYR A 78 16.07 -0.46 10.08
N ILE A 79 15.80 0.31 9.01
CA ILE A 79 15.31 -0.23 7.73
C ILE A 79 16.24 -1.34 7.17
N PRO A 80 17.58 -1.19 7.14
CA PRO A 80 18.47 -2.22 6.60
C PRO A 80 18.40 -3.55 7.37
N GLU A 81 18.24 -3.51 8.69
CA GLU A 81 18.12 -4.68 9.55
C GLU A 81 16.80 -5.40 9.32
N VAL A 82 15.68 -4.68 9.30
CA VAL A 82 14.35 -5.25 9.05
C VAL A 82 14.27 -5.89 7.66
N THR A 83 14.81 -5.21 6.64
CA THR A 83 14.80 -5.73 5.26
C THR A 83 15.69 -6.95 5.07
N LYS A 84 16.72 -7.15 5.90
CA LYS A 84 17.56 -8.36 5.88
C LYS A 84 16.96 -9.52 6.67
N ALA A 85 16.07 -9.25 7.63
CA ALA A 85 15.49 -10.24 8.52
C ALA A 85 14.37 -11.08 7.88
N HIS A 86 14.54 -11.52 6.63
CA HIS A 86 13.57 -12.26 5.83
C HIS A 86 13.08 -13.58 6.46
N GLU A 87 13.86 -14.18 7.37
CA GLU A 87 13.42 -15.37 8.14
C GLU A 87 12.33 -15.04 9.18
N ASN A 88 12.28 -13.79 9.64
CA ASN A 88 11.41 -13.33 10.74
C ASN A 88 10.41 -12.24 10.30
N PHE A 89 10.56 -11.67 9.11
CA PHE A 89 9.74 -10.59 8.58
C PHE A 89 9.32 -10.91 7.14
N ASP A 90 8.02 -11.06 6.94
CA ASP A 90 7.41 -11.25 5.62
C ASP A 90 6.50 -10.06 5.29
N SER A 91 6.94 -9.23 4.34
CA SER A 91 6.15 -8.09 3.85
C SER A 91 4.95 -8.51 2.99
N PHE A 92 4.97 -9.70 2.40
CA PHE A 92 3.90 -10.17 1.52
C PHE A 92 2.65 -10.60 2.31
N GLU A 93 2.81 -11.07 3.54
CA GLU A 93 1.67 -11.32 4.43
C GLU A 93 0.86 -10.03 4.68
N VAL A 94 1.51 -8.89 4.84
CA VAL A 94 0.82 -7.59 4.98
C VAL A 94 0.13 -7.20 3.67
N LEU A 95 0.76 -7.44 2.51
CA LEU A 95 0.13 -7.17 1.22
C LEU A 95 -1.09 -8.07 0.98
N LYS A 96 -1.11 -9.32 1.45
CA LYS A 96 -2.29 -10.19 1.41
C LYS A 96 -3.46 -9.60 2.21
N GLU A 97 -3.20 -9.00 3.37
CA GLU A 97 -4.24 -8.36 4.19
C GLU A 97 -4.79 -7.07 3.54
N ILE A 98 -3.93 -6.27 2.90
CA ILE A 98 -4.30 -4.94 2.38
C ILE A 98 -4.84 -5.01 0.94
N VAL A 99 -4.39 -6.00 0.16
CA VAL A 99 -4.74 -6.15 -1.24
C VAL A 99 -5.52 -7.46 -1.43
N PRO A 100 -6.86 -7.42 -1.38
CA PRO A 100 -7.67 -8.63 -1.40
C PRO A 100 -7.83 -9.15 -2.84
N LEU A 101 -6.72 -9.48 -3.52
CA LEU A 101 -6.73 -9.95 -4.91
C LEU A 101 -7.49 -11.28 -5.08
N HIS A 102 -7.59 -12.06 -4.02
CA HIS A 102 -8.42 -13.28 -3.96
C HIS A 102 -9.93 -13.01 -4.15
N LEU A 103 -10.40 -11.76 -3.99
CA LEU A 103 -11.79 -11.39 -4.29
C LEU A 103 -12.01 -11.12 -5.79
N ILE A 104 -10.93 -10.91 -6.54
CA ILE A 104 -10.95 -10.54 -7.97
C ILE A 104 -10.48 -11.71 -8.83
N LEU A 105 -9.55 -12.51 -8.32
CA LEU A 105 -8.92 -13.63 -9.00
C LEU A 105 -9.32 -14.94 -8.30
N ASP A 106 -9.46 -16.02 -9.08
CA ASP A 106 -9.77 -17.37 -8.57
C ASP A 106 -8.65 -17.98 -7.70
N TYR A 107 -7.54 -17.27 -7.53
CA TYR A 107 -6.41 -17.65 -6.70
C TYR A 107 -5.78 -16.42 -6.05
N ASN A 108 -5.06 -16.60 -4.95
CA ASN A 108 -4.29 -15.52 -4.35
C ASN A 108 -2.88 -15.45 -4.99
N PRO A 109 -2.53 -14.39 -5.74
CA PRO A 109 -1.25 -14.31 -6.43
C PRO A 109 -0.06 -14.24 -5.47
N PHE A 110 -0.27 -13.88 -4.21
CA PHE A 110 0.79 -13.89 -3.20
C PHE A 110 1.17 -15.29 -2.73
N ASP A 111 0.41 -16.34 -3.07
CA ASP A 111 0.73 -17.74 -2.69
C ASP A 111 1.88 -18.32 -3.54
N ILE A 112 2.11 -17.74 -4.73
CA ILE A 112 3.17 -18.14 -5.66
C ILE A 112 4.17 -17.00 -5.87
N ILE A 113 4.40 -16.19 -4.83
CA ILE A 113 5.20 -14.96 -4.93
C ILE A 113 6.64 -15.21 -5.39
N ASP A 114 7.26 -16.33 -4.99
CA ASP A 114 8.61 -16.70 -5.43
C ASP A 114 8.68 -16.89 -6.95
N PHE A 115 7.65 -17.52 -7.53
CA PHE A 115 7.55 -17.70 -8.97
C PHE A 115 7.40 -16.35 -9.67
N HIS A 116 6.53 -15.47 -9.17
CA HIS A 116 6.34 -14.14 -9.72
C HIS A 116 7.62 -13.30 -9.63
N ALA A 117 8.27 -13.26 -8.46
CA ALA A 117 9.51 -12.52 -8.25
C ALA A 117 10.64 -13.01 -9.15
N LYS A 118 10.79 -14.33 -9.30
CA LYS A 118 11.76 -14.94 -10.22
C LYS A 118 11.45 -14.57 -11.67
N THR A 119 10.19 -14.72 -12.09
CA THR A 119 9.77 -14.42 -13.47
C THR A 119 9.97 -12.94 -13.80
N THR A 120 9.57 -12.03 -12.92
CA THR A 120 9.81 -10.59 -13.05
C THR A 120 11.31 -10.29 -13.17
N ARG A 121 12.14 -10.91 -12.33
CA ARG A 121 13.59 -10.73 -12.40
C ARG A 121 14.18 -11.22 -13.72
N GLU A 122 13.78 -12.40 -14.20
CA GLU A 122 14.34 -13.00 -15.41
C GLU A 122 13.82 -12.38 -16.71
N GLN A 123 12.53 -12.00 -16.75
CA GLN A 123 11.88 -11.53 -17.97
C GLN A 123 11.89 -10.01 -18.09
N LEU A 124 11.90 -9.27 -16.98
CA LEU A 124 11.88 -7.81 -16.98
C LEU A 124 13.24 -7.24 -16.58
N SER A 125 13.62 -7.37 -15.30
CA SER A 125 14.82 -6.69 -14.78
C SER A 125 16.11 -7.17 -15.46
N GLY A 126 16.27 -8.48 -15.64
CA GLY A 126 17.44 -9.08 -16.29
C GLY A 126 17.53 -8.81 -17.79
N LYS A 127 16.44 -8.36 -18.41
CA LYS A 127 16.34 -8.04 -19.83
C LYS A 127 16.10 -6.55 -20.10
N LEU A 128 16.23 -5.70 -19.07
CA LEU A 128 15.86 -4.29 -19.17
C LEU A 128 16.55 -3.56 -20.33
N SER A 129 17.81 -3.88 -20.58
CA SER A 129 18.58 -3.31 -21.68
C SER A 129 17.99 -3.61 -23.07
N LEU A 130 17.33 -4.76 -23.24
CA LEU A 130 16.69 -5.15 -24.50
C LEU A 130 15.42 -4.32 -24.79
N TYR A 131 14.88 -3.65 -23.78
CA TYR A 131 13.67 -2.86 -23.90
C TYR A 131 13.95 -1.37 -24.10
N PHE A 132 15.18 -0.88 -23.94
CA PHE A 132 15.49 0.56 -23.99
C PHE A 132 15.11 1.23 -25.31
N ASP A 133 15.44 0.61 -26.45
CA ASP A 133 15.11 1.20 -27.76
C ASP A 133 13.59 1.28 -27.95
N LYS A 134 12.87 0.21 -27.59
CA LYS A 134 11.41 0.19 -27.62
C LYS A 134 10.81 1.24 -26.70
N MET A 135 11.33 1.36 -25.48
CA MET A 135 10.87 2.34 -24.51
C MET A 135 11.06 3.77 -25.02
N GLN A 136 12.21 4.08 -25.61
CA GLN A 136 12.46 5.40 -26.20
C GLN A 136 11.49 5.67 -27.36
N ASN A 137 11.29 4.71 -28.25
CA ASN A 137 10.36 4.84 -29.37
C ASN A 137 8.93 5.07 -28.91
N ASP A 138 8.45 4.31 -27.92
CA ASP A 138 7.10 4.48 -27.35
C ASP A 138 6.92 5.83 -26.66
N ILE A 139 7.96 6.34 -25.98
CA ILE A 139 7.96 7.69 -25.41
C ILE A 139 7.83 8.73 -26.51
N PHE A 140 8.69 8.69 -27.54
CA PHE A 140 8.64 9.64 -28.65
C PHE A 140 7.29 9.60 -29.38
N TYR A 141 6.80 8.39 -29.69
CA TYR A 141 5.48 8.19 -30.29
C TYR A 141 4.38 8.82 -29.42
N SER A 142 4.40 8.58 -28.11
CA SER A 142 3.37 9.09 -27.21
C SER A 142 3.44 10.61 -27.07
N LEU A 143 4.64 11.20 -27.00
CA LEU A 143 4.84 12.64 -26.96
C LEU A 143 4.38 13.31 -28.26
N ASP A 144 4.72 12.74 -29.41
CA ASP A 144 4.25 13.24 -30.71
C ASP A 144 2.72 13.16 -30.84
N LYS A 145 2.12 12.04 -30.41
CA LYS A 145 0.67 11.87 -30.43
C LYS A 145 -0.08 12.88 -29.53
N TRP A 146 0.43 13.12 -28.31
CA TRP A 146 -0.29 13.90 -27.30
C TRP A 146 0.07 15.39 -27.31
N ILE A 147 1.33 15.71 -27.57
CA ILE A 147 1.85 17.08 -27.59
C ILE A 147 1.98 17.55 -29.04
N GLY A 148 2.59 16.71 -29.89
CA GLY A 148 2.88 17.00 -31.30
C GLY A 148 3.78 18.22 -31.48
N GLU A 149 3.78 18.78 -32.69
CA GLU A 149 4.44 20.05 -32.96
C GLU A 149 3.66 21.21 -32.29
N CYS A 150 4.25 21.81 -31.26
CA CYS A 150 3.73 22.96 -30.53
C CYS A 150 3.95 24.28 -31.31
N ASN A 151 3.37 24.38 -32.50
CA ASN A 151 3.41 25.60 -33.33
C ASN A 151 2.67 26.78 -32.65
N GLU A 152 1.76 26.47 -31.73
CA GLU A 152 1.11 27.42 -30.83
C GLU A 152 1.13 26.88 -29.38
N PRO A 153 1.05 27.74 -28.35
CA PRO A 153 1.02 27.30 -26.96
C PRO A 153 -0.15 26.35 -26.68
N ARG A 154 0.16 25.09 -26.36
CA ARG A 154 -0.84 24.10 -25.90
C ARG A 154 -0.82 23.97 -24.38
N SER A 155 -2.00 23.86 -23.80
CA SER A 155 -2.17 23.56 -22.38
C SER A 155 -2.52 22.08 -22.19
N ILE A 156 -1.69 21.36 -21.44
CA ILE A 156 -1.98 19.99 -21.01
C ILE A 156 -2.88 20.08 -19.77
N LYS A 157 -4.14 19.65 -19.91
CA LYS A 157 -5.14 19.71 -18.83
C LYS A 157 -4.79 18.84 -17.63
N SER A 158 -4.17 17.67 -17.86
CA SER A 158 -3.78 16.73 -16.82
C SER A 158 -2.46 16.07 -17.19
N ILE A 159 -1.37 16.51 -16.56
CA ILE A 159 -0.06 15.88 -16.73
C ILE A 159 -0.07 14.43 -16.24
N TRP A 160 -0.86 14.14 -15.21
CA TRP A 160 -1.06 12.79 -14.68
C TRP A 160 -1.60 11.84 -15.76
N ASN A 161 -2.59 12.27 -16.53
CA ASN A 161 -3.16 11.45 -17.60
C ASN A 161 -2.14 11.18 -18.70
N VAL A 162 -1.37 12.20 -19.10
CA VAL A 162 -0.31 12.05 -20.11
C VAL A 162 0.72 11.04 -19.63
N CYS A 163 1.27 11.23 -18.42
CA CYS A 163 2.27 10.34 -17.85
C CYS A 163 1.76 8.89 -17.76
N ASN A 164 0.53 8.68 -17.27
CA ASN A 164 -0.03 7.34 -17.16
C ASN A 164 -0.21 6.66 -18.51
N HIS A 165 -0.63 7.38 -19.56
CA HIS A 165 -0.79 6.77 -20.88
C HIS A 165 0.54 6.46 -21.55
N VAL A 166 1.56 7.32 -21.38
CA VAL A 166 2.93 7.03 -21.82
C VAL A 166 3.46 5.78 -21.11
N THR A 167 3.36 5.72 -19.78
CA THR A 167 3.79 4.56 -18.99
C THR A 167 2.99 3.30 -19.34
N ALA A 168 1.69 3.41 -19.56
CA ALA A 168 0.83 2.30 -19.94
C ALA A 168 1.19 1.71 -21.31
N LYS A 169 1.52 2.56 -22.30
CA LYS A 169 1.99 2.11 -23.62
C LYS A 169 3.27 1.29 -23.48
N LEU A 170 4.22 1.77 -22.69
CA LEU A 170 5.49 1.08 -22.40
C LEU A 170 5.24 -0.28 -21.76
N ILE A 171 4.42 -0.32 -20.71
CA ILE A 171 4.08 -1.56 -19.99
C ILE A 171 3.36 -2.54 -20.93
N ALA A 172 2.37 -2.08 -21.69
CA ALA A 172 1.64 -2.91 -22.64
C ALA A 172 2.59 -3.52 -23.69
N ASN A 173 3.48 -2.73 -24.28
CA ASN A 173 4.44 -3.22 -25.27
C ASN A 173 5.35 -4.31 -24.69
N ILE A 174 5.85 -4.11 -23.46
CA ILE A 174 6.72 -5.08 -22.79
C ILE A 174 5.96 -6.34 -22.35
N CYS A 175 4.76 -6.20 -21.80
CA CYS A 175 4.02 -7.31 -21.16
C CYS A 175 3.24 -8.16 -22.16
N ILE A 176 2.61 -7.55 -23.16
CA ILE A 176 1.69 -8.23 -24.09
C ILE A 176 2.11 -8.08 -25.56
N GLY A 177 3.22 -7.38 -25.82
CA GLY A 177 3.83 -7.27 -27.13
C GLY A 177 3.45 -6.03 -27.93
N GLU A 178 4.25 -5.76 -28.96
CA GLU A 178 4.15 -4.54 -29.77
C GLU A 178 2.81 -4.43 -30.50
N GLU A 179 2.34 -5.52 -31.10
CA GLU A 179 1.06 -5.57 -31.83
C GLU A 179 -0.12 -5.19 -30.93
N ALA A 180 -0.27 -5.89 -29.80
CA ALA A 180 -1.36 -5.64 -28.85
C ALA A 180 -1.30 -4.22 -28.27
N SER A 181 -0.10 -3.69 -28.02
CA SER A 181 0.09 -2.34 -27.50
C SER A 181 -0.33 -1.22 -28.47
N GLN A 182 -0.53 -1.49 -29.76
CA GLN A 182 -0.99 -0.47 -30.71
C GLN A 182 -2.47 -0.13 -30.54
N HIS A 183 -3.25 -1.01 -29.89
CA HIS A 183 -4.66 -0.78 -29.66
C HIS A 183 -4.88 0.19 -28.49
N GLU A 184 -5.65 1.26 -28.74
CA GLU A 184 -5.85 2.34 -27.76
C GLU A 184 -6.62 1.89 -26.52
N ASP A 185 -7.58 0.97 -26.68
CA ASP A 185 -8.37 0.37 -25.60
C ASP A 185 -7.50 -0.44 -24.65
N VAL A 186 -6.54 -1.19 -25.19
CA VAL A 186 -5.54 -1.92 -24.42
C VAL A 186 -4.69 -0.96 -23.61
N VAL A 187 -4.08 0.04 -24.26
CA VAL A 187 -3.25 1.04 -23.56
C VAL A 187 -4.06 1.81 -22.51
N HIS A 188 -5.30 2.16 -22.83
CA HIS A 188 -6.20 2.85 -21.91
C HIS A 188 -6.48 2.01 -20.66
N SER A 189 -6.76 0.71 -20.84
CA SER A 189 -7.00 -0.22 -19.73
C SER A 189 -5.81 -0.28 -18.77
N PHE A 190 -4.58 -0.30 -19.28
CA PHE A 190 -3.37 -0.20 -18.45
C PHE A 190 -3.23 1.18 -17.78
N ALA A 191 -3.60 2.26 -18.46
CA ALA A 191 -3.46 3.63 -17.95
C ALA A 191 -4.41 3.96 -16.79
N VAL A 192 -5.58 3.31 -16.74
CA VAL A 192 -6.59 3.52 -15.69
C VAL A 192 -6.58 2.44 -14.61
N LEU A 193 -5.83 1.34 -14.80
CA LEU A 193 -5.80 0.20 -13.88
C LEU A 193 -5.60 0.61 -12.42
N SER A 194 -4.62 1.46 -12.11
CA SER A 194 -4.38 1.91 -10.73
C SER A 194 -5.56 2.67 -10.14
N HIS A 195 -6.30 3.44 -10.96
CA HIS A 195 -7.50 4.15 -10.51
C HIS A 195 -8.64 3.18 -10.21
N ASP A 196 -8.81 2.18 -11.06
CA ASP A 196 -9.84 1.14 -10.89
C ASP A 196 -9.55 0.27 -9.67
N MET A 197 -8.29 -0.10 -9.48
CA MET A 197 -7.86 -0.87 -8.32
C MET A 197 -7.93 -0.09 -7.00
N ASN A 198 -7.88 1.25 -7.06
CA ASN A 198 -7.90 2.13 -5.89
C ASN A 198 -9.08 1.85 -4.94
N ARG A 199 -10.23 1.44 -5.49
CA ARG A 199 -11.42 1.12 -4.69
C ARG A 199 -11.22 -0.10 -3.79
N PHE A 200 -10.36 -1.03 -4.20
CA PHE A 200 -10.05 -2.25 -3.46
C PHE A 200 -8.91 -2.04 -2.44
N PHE A 201 -7.96 -1.16 -2.73
CA PHE A 201 -6.83 -0.87 -1.84
C PHE A 201 -7.19 0.00 -0.61
N PHE A 202 -8.30 0.74 -0.66
CA PHE A 202 -8.61 1.80 0.31
C PHE A 202 -9.81 1.51 1.21
N LEU A 203 -10.21 0.25 1.40
CA LEU A 203 -11.08 -0.06 2.54
C LEU A 203 -10.17 -0.37 3.74
N PRO A 204 -9.79 0.62 4.59
CA PRO A 204 -9.02 0.32 5.77
C PRO A 204 -9.79 -0.68 6.64
N PRO A 205 -9.10 -1.49 7.45
CA PRO A 205 -9.74 -2.43 8.36
C PRO A 205 -10.38 -1.70 9.55
N PHE A 206 -11.30 -0.78 9.26
CA PHE A 206 -11.93 0.09 10.24
C PHE A 206 -12.72 -0.74 11.24
N LEU A 207 -13.18 -1.95 10.91
CA LEU A 207 -13.84 -2.82 11.88
C LEU A 207 -12.89 -3.62 12.77
N SER A 208 -11.59 -3.63 12.48
CA SER A 208 -10.62 -4.44 13.22
C SER A 208 -10.38 -3.99 14.67
N PHE A 209 -10.75 -2.76 15.03
CA PHE A 209 -10.80 -2.36 16.45
C PHE A 209 -11.82 -3.17 17.26
N ILE A 210 -12.88 -3.68 16.62
CA ILE A 210 -13.87 -4.57 17.24
C ILE A 210 -13.32 -6.00 17.24
N HIS A 211 -13.01 -6.52 16.06
CA HIS A 211 -12.47 -7.87 15.85
C HIS A 211 -11.86 -7.98 14.44
N GLN A 212 -10.70 -8.62 14.30
CA GLN A 212 -9.96 -8.69 13.02
C GLN A 212 -10.79 -9.31 11.88
N LYS A 213 -11.52 -10.40 12.16
CA LYS A 213 -12.39 -11.06 11.16
C LYS A 213 -13.62 -10.26 10.74
N LEU A 214 -14.02 -9.22 11.47
CA LEU A 214 -15.24 -8.48 11.15
C LEU A 214 -15.07 -7.69 9.84
N HIS A 215 -13.83 -7.29 9.52
CA HIS A 215 -13.52 -6.65 8.27
C HIS A 215 -13.61 -7.62 7.09
N GLU A 216 -13.13 -8.86 7.26
CA GLU A 216 -13.22 -9.93 6.25
C GLU A 216 -14.67 -10.15 5.78
N PHE A 217 -15.64 -10.17 6.71
CA PHE A 217 -17.07 -10.32 6.38
C PHE A 217 -17.68 -9.17 5.57
N VAL A 218 -17.08 -7.98 5.61
CA VAL A 218 -17.59 -6.80 4.88
C VAL A 218 -16.99 -6.70 3.48
N ILE A 219 -15.79 -7.26 3.29
CA ILE A 219 -15.12 -7.28 2.00
C ILE A 219 -15.40 -8.55 1.19
N SER A 220 -15.83 -9.65 1.83
CA SER A 220 -16.29 -10.88 1.17
C SER A 220 -17.68 -10.73 0.55
#